data_AF-A0A6V8HBU8-F1
#
_entry.id   AF-A0A6V8HBU8-F1
#
_cell.length_a   1.000
_cell.length_b   1.000
_cell.length_c   1.000
_cell.angle_alpha   90.00
_cell.angle_beta   90.00
_cell.angle_gamma   90.00
#
_symmetry.space_group_name_H-M   'P 1'
#
loop_
_entity.id
_entity.type
_entity.pdbx_description
1 polymer ?
#
loop_
_entity_poly.entity_id
_entity_poly.type
_entity_poly.pdbx_seq_one_letter_code
_entity_poly.pdbx_strand_id
1 'polypeptide(L)'
;MAFRRTLAKPVAAASQISTASARPVAKSFLARNGTRSTSSSTSALAYKAMHRRSPLKLPVSDNAPQWDAPAAVSSILYETPLPSTNPPKRHILNCLVQNEPGVLSRVSGILAARGFNIDSLVVCNTEVADLSRMTIVLRGLDGVVEQARRQLDDLVPVWAVLDYTEAPLVQRELLLAKVSTLGPEAFEELLKHHREMTSDEATGESEHGVAIEDSHFHPRNIPASQALRHKHEHLDAITRLTHQFGGKVLDISTNNCIVEVSAKPSRIDSFLKLVGPFGILESTRTGLMALTRSPLTEVTEEVEKEAADVVDASTLPPG
;
A
#
# COMPACT_ATOMS: atom_id res chain seq x y z
N MET A 1 4.87 -10.10 -41.26
CA MET A 1 5.34 -11.50 -41.38
C MET A 1 4.57 -12.35 -40.38
N ALA A 2 3.82 -13.36 -40.83
CA ALA A 2 3.00 -14.20 -39.95
C ALA A 2 3.41 -15.66 -40.10
N PHE A 3 3.58 -16.38 -38.99
CA PHE A 3 3.75 -17.83 -39.00
C PHE A 3 2.74 -18.50 -38.07
N ARG A 4 1.68 -19.04 -38.68
CA ARG A 4 0.86 -20.11 -38.09
C ARG A 4 1.59 -21.44 -38.25
N ARG A 5 1.51 -22.32 -37.25
CA ARG A 5 1.63 -23.78 -37.46
C ARG A 5 0.60 -24.51 -36.60
N THR A 6 -0.06 -25.48 -37.23
CA THR A 6 -1.10 -26.33 -36.64
C THR A 6 -0.72 -27.79 -36.79
N LEU A 7 -0.86 -28.55 -35.70
CA LEU A 7 -1.25 -29.97 -35.59
C LEU A 7 -0.79 -30.99 -36.65
N ALA A 8 -0.09 -32.06 -36.19
CA ALA A 8 -0.49 -33.45 -36.45
C ALA A 8 0.24 -34.47 -35.54
N LYS A 9 -0.45 -35.56 -35.18
CA LYS A 9 0.02 -36.82 -34.55
C LYS A 9 0.16 -37.88 -35.66
N PRO A 10 0.96 -38.97 -35.54
CA PRO A 10 0.50 -40.21 -34.86
C PRO A 10 1.63 -41.05 -34.16
N VAL A 11 1.37 -41.71 -33.02
CA VAL A 11 1.04 -43.16 -32.77
C VAL A 11 2.19 -44.20 -32.85
N ALA A 12 2.66 -44.61 -31.66
CA ALA A 12 3.07 -45.94 -31.15
C ALA A 12 3.93 -46.97 -31.93
N ALA A 13 5.02 -47.45 -31.30
CA ALA A 13 5.28 -48.89 -31.04
C ALA A 13 6.40 -49.18 -29.99
N ALA A 14 6.02 -49.92 -28.93
CA ALA A 14 6.71 -50.85 -28.02
C ALA A 14 8.26 -50.93 -27.77
N SER A 15 8.57 -51.18 -26.48
CA SER A 15 9.77 -51.84 -25.89
C SER A 15 11.08 -51.01 -25.85
N GLN A 16 11.96 -51.11 -24.84
CA GLN A 16 12.13 -52.15 -23.80
C GLN A 16 12.23 -51.57 -22.37
N ILE A 17 11.93 -52.40 -21.37
CA ILE A 17 12.03 -52.08 -19.94
C ILE A 17 13.44 -52.42 -19.45
N SER A 18 14.16 -51.45 -18.87
CA SER A 18 15.44 -51.71 -18.19
C SER A 18 15.24 -51.74 -16.67
N THR A 19 15.78 -52.77 -16.04
CA THR A 19 15.51 -53.14 -14.64
C THR A 19 16.46 -52.45 -13.66
N ALA A 20 15.92 -51.61 -12.77
CA ALA A 20 16.63 -51.15 -11.57
C ALA A 20 16.11 -51.91 -10.33
N SER A 21 17.05 -52.47 -9.56
CA SER A 21 16.75 -53.40 -8.45
C SER A 21 15.94 -52.76 -7.31
N ALA A 22 14.80 -53.36 -6.99
CA ALA A 22 14.02 -53.02 -5.79
C ALA A 22 14.66 -53.68 -4.55
N ARG A 23 15.13 -52.86 -3.60
CA ARG A 23 15.49 -53.34 -2.26
C ARG A 23 14.22 -53.68 -1.45
N PRO A 24 14.16 -54.82 -0.74
CA PRO A 24 12.98 -55.18 0.03
C PRO A 24 12.86 -54.29 1.28
N VAL A 25 11.74 -53.58 1.40
CA VAL A 25 11.36 -52.90 2.64
C VAL A 25 10.84 -53.94 3.63
N ALA A 26 11.68 -54.31 4.59
CA ALA A 26 11.28 -55.18 5.69
C ALA A 26 10.22 -54.47 6.55
N LYS A 27 8.99 -55.00 6.58
CA LYS A 27 7.92 -54.54 7.46
C LYS A 27 8.20 -54.98 8.90
N SER A 28 8.97 -54.19 9.65
CA SER A 28 9.09 -54.36 11.09
C SER A 28 7.78 -53.94 11.77
N PHE A 29 6.98 -54.93 12.17
CA PHE A 29 5.89 -54.71 13.12
C PHE A 29 6.49 -54.29 14.47
N LEU A 30 6.60 -52.98 14.71
CA LEU A 30 6.85 -52.46 16.05
C LEU A 30 5.59 -52.66 16.88
N ALA A 31 5.63 -53.63 17.78
CA ALA A 31 4.60 -53.85 18.78
C ALA A 31 4.38 -52.56 19.58
N ARG A 32 3.13 -52.06 19.58
CA ARG A 32 2.74 -50.83 20.27
C ARG A 32 2.63 -51.08 21.77
N ASN A 33 3.76 -51.29 22.43
CA ASN A 33 3.83 -51.35 23.89
C ASN A 33 3.42 -50.00 24.47
N GLY A 34 2.28 -49.96 25.14
CA GLY A 34 1.80 -48.77 25.85
C GLY A 34 2.67 -48.49 27.08
N THR A 35 3.74 -47.72 26.90
CA THR A 35 4.55 -47.20 28.01
C THR A 35 3.75 -46.14 28.77
N ARG A 36 3.02 -46.61 29.79
CA ARG A 36 2.32 -45.76 30.77
C ARG A 36 3.34 -44.83 31.45
N SER A 37 3.37 -43.58 31.02
CA SER A 37 4.24 -42.54 31.58
C SER A 37 3.92 -42.31 33.06
N THR A 38 4.72 -42.90 33.95
CA THR A 38 4.70 -42.59 35.37
C THR A 38 5.52 -41.32 35.61
N SER A 39 4.83 -40.17 35.66
CA SER A 39 5.46 -38.89 35.97
C SER A 39 5.99 -38.88 37.41
N SER A 40 7.25 -39.30 37.57
CA SER A 40 7.97 -39.20 38.84
C SER A 40 8.49 -37.77 39.02
N SER A 41 8.29 -37.19 40.21
CA SER A 41 8.73 -35.84 40.57
C SER A 41 10.26 -35.64 40.47
N THR A 42 11.04 -36.73 40.37
CA THR A 42 12.50 -36.69 40.20
C THR A 42 12.98 -36.88 38.76
N SER A 43 12.06 -37.13 37.81
CA SER A 43 12.39 -37.40 36.39
C SER A 43 13.22 -36.30 35.74
N ALA A 44 12.87 -35.03 35.96
CA ALA A 44 13.62 -33.88 35.46
C ALA A 44 15.04 -33.78 36.04
N LEU A 45 15.23 -34.19 37.31
CA LEU A 45 16.53 -34.16 37.99
C LEU A 45 17.42 -35.32 37.52
N ALA A 46 16.84 -36.50 37.31
CA ALA A 46 17.52 -37.63 36.66
C ALA A 46 17.93 -37.29 35.22
N TYR A 47 17.04 -36.68 34.44
CA TYR A 47 17.35 -36.21 33.08
C TYR A 47 18.50 -35.20 33.08
N LYS A 48 18.48 -34.21 33.99
CA LYS A 48 19.54 -33.20 34.14
C LYS A 48 20.87 -33.77 34.66
N ALA A 49 20.84 -34.86 35.44
CA ALA A 49 22.03 -35.58 35.86
C ALA A 49 22.65 -36.38 34.70
N MET A 50 21.82 -37.07 33.91
CA MET A 50 22.23 -37.83 32.72
C MET A 50 22.78 -36.92 31.60
N HIS A 51 22.20 -35.73 31.40
CA HIS A 51 22.55 -34.81 30.32
C HIS A 51 23.47 -33.65 30.75
N ARG A 52 24.09 -33.73 31.95
CA ARG A 52 24.86 -32.63 32.57
C ARG A 52 26.09 -32.13 31.79
N ARG A 53 26.46 -32.80 30.69
CA ARG A 53 27.58 -32.47 29.80
C ARG A 53 27.22 -32.50 28.31
N SER A 54 25.96 -32.75 27.95
CA SER A 54 25.49 -32.65 26.57
C SER A 54 24.92 -31.25 26.38
N PRO A 55 25.60 -30.32 25.66
CA PRO A 55 24.94 -29.10 25.24
C PRO A 55 23.74 -29.51 24.38
N LEU A 56 22.55 -28.97 24.67
CA LEU A 56 21.44 -29.10 23.74
C LEU A 56 21.94 -28.56 22.40
N LYS A 57 21.87 -29.39 21.36
CA LYS A 57 22.10 -28.91 20.00
C LYS A 57 20.99 -27.91 19.70
N LEU A 58 21.32 -26.63 19.82
CA LEU A 58 20.49 -25.57 19.25
C LEU A 58 20.23 -25.94 17.78
N PRO A 59 19.02 -25.67 17.25
CA PRO A 59 18.80 -25.77 15.82
C PRO A 59 19.64 -24.69 15.15
N VAL A 60 20.89 -25.03 14.83
CA VAL A 60 21.72 -24.23 13.95
C VAL A 60 21.04 -24.32 12.59
N SER A 61 20.42 -23.23 12.17
CA SER A 61 20.06 -23.04 10.77
C SER A 61 21.38 -22.94 10.00
N ASP A 62 21.88 -24.09 9.54
CA ASP A 62 23.15 -24.21 8.82
C ASP A 62 23.09 -23.43 7.50
N ASN A 63 23.43 -22.15 7.62
CA ASN A 63 23.35 -21.09 6.62
C ASN A 63 21.92 -20.76 6.13
N ALA A 64 21.58 -19.47 6.13
CA ALA A 64 20.55 -18.99 5.22
C ALA A 64 20.97 -19.36 3.78
N PRO A 65 20.05 -19.82 2.91
CA PRO A 65 20.42 -20.32 1.59
C PRO A 65 21.14 -19.22 0.80
N GLN A 66 22.41 -19.45 0.49
CA GLN A 66 23.20 -18.52 -0.32
C GLN A 66 22.67 -18.57 -1.76
N TRP A 67 22.29 -17.41 -2.29
CA TRP A 67 21.78 -17.30 -3.65
C TRP A 67 22.94 -17.42 -4.64
N ASP A 68 22.81 -18.31 -5.62
CA ASP A 68 23.71 -18.35 -6.77
C ASP A 68 23.42 -17.17 -7.72
N ALA A 69 24.43 -16.70 -8.46
CA ALA A 69 24.31 -15.51 -9.31
C ALA A 69 23.17 -15.61 -10.35
N PRO A 70 22.95 -16.74 -11.04
CA PRO A 70 21.82 -16.90 -11.96
C PRO A 70 20.46 -16.85 -11.25
N ALA A 71 20.37 -17.37 -10.02
CA ALA A 71 19.14 -17.34 -9.22
C ALA A 71 18.80 -15.91 -8.78
N ALA A 72 19.80 -15.15 -8.32
CA ALA A 72 19.64 -13.74 -7.97
C ALA A 72 19.18 -12.90 -9.17
N VAL A 73 19.82 -13.08 -10.35
CA VAL A 73 19.43 -12.38 -11.58
C VAL A 73 17.99 -12.73 -12.00
N SER A 74 17.58 -14.00 -11.86
CA SER A 74 16.21 -14.40 -12.20
C SER A 74 15.16 -13.80 -11.25
N SER A 75 15.46 -13.67 -9.95
CA SER A 75 14.56 -12.99 -8.98
C SER A 75 14.42 -11.50 -9.34
N ILE A 76 15.53 -10.82 -9.61
CA ILE A 76 15.53 -9.39 -9.98
C ILE A 76 14.67 -9.16 -11.23
N LEU A 77 14.88 -9.94 -12.30
CA LEU A 77 14.11 -9.79 -13.55
C LEU A 77 12.62 -10.12 -13.39
N TYR A 78 12.25 -10.96 -12.41
CA TYR A 78 10.87 -11.29 -12.10
C TYR A 78 10.18 -10.21 -11.24
N GLU A 79 10.91 -9.61 -10.30
CA GLU A 79 10.40 -8.57 -9.39
C GLU A 79 10.38 -7.17 -10.02
N THR A 80 11.20 -6.90 -11.05
CA THR A 80 11.20 -5.59 -11.73
C THR A 80 9.83 -5.30 -12.38
N PRO A 81 9.11 -4.25 -11.95
CA PRO A 81 7.81 -3.93 -12.52
C PRO A 81 7.96 -3.43 -13.95
N LEU A 82 7.14 -3.98 -14.86
CA LEU A 82 7.06 -3.51 -16.24
C LEU A 82 6.56 -2.04 -16.28
N PRO A 83 7.09 -1.20 -17.17
CA PRO A 83 6.60 0.17 -17.32
C PRO A 83 5.14 0.16 -17.77
N SER A 84 4.25 0.70 -16.93
CA SER A 84 2.83 0.79 -17.24
C SER A 84 2.59 1.77 -18.39
N THR A 85 1.87 1.35 -19.43
CA THR A 85 1.47 2.22 -20.55
C THR A 85 0.69 3.42 -20.02
N ASN A 86 1.19 4.63 -20.33
CA ASN A 86 0.83 5.92 -19.73
C ASN A 86 -0.64 6.06 -19.23
N PRO A 87 -0.89 6.12 -17.90
CA PRO A 87 -2.14 6.67 -17.39
C PRO A 87 -2.24 8.17 -17.70
N PRO A 88 -3.46 8.77 -17.70
CA PRO A 88 -3.64 10.18 -17.99
C PRO A 88 -2.84 11.07 -17.02
N LYS A 89 -2.17 12.10 -17.55
CA LYS A 89 -1.38 13.08 -16.79
C LYS A 89 -2.29 13.74 -15.75
N ARG A 90 -1.80 13.83 -14.50
CA ARG A 90 -2.50 14.55 -13.41
C ARG A 90 -2.02 15.99 -13.43
N HIS A 91 -2.94 16.91 -13.65
CA HIS A 91 -2.65 18.34 -13.65
C HIS A 91 -3.04 18.98 -12.32
N ILE A 92 -2.26 19.97 -11.88
CA ILE A 92 -2.44 20.63 -10.59
C ILE A 92 -2.54 22.13 -10.84
N LEU A 93 -3.76 22.66 -10.75
CA LEU A 93 -4.03 24.09 -10.90
C LEU A 93 -4.12 24.76 -9.52
N ASN A 94 -3.62 26.00 -9.43
CA ASN A 94 -3.76 26.85 -8.26
C ASN A 94 -4.48 28.14 -8.66
N CYS A 95 -5.71 28.31 -8.18
CA CYS A 95 -6.51 29.51 -8.40
C CYS A 95 -6.37 30.42 -7.18
N LEU A 96 -6.05 31.69 -7.42
CA LEU A 96 -6.15 32.75 -6.41
C LEU A 96 -7.53 33.39 -6.56
N VAL A 97 -8.37 33.29 -5.53
CA VAL A 97 -9.78 33.69 -5.59
C VAL A 97 -10.11 34.65 -4.46
N GLN A 98 -10.95 35.64 -4.74
CA GLN A 98 -11.52 36.51 -3.72
C GLN A 98 -12.48 35.71 -2.83
N ASN A 99 -12.37 35.89 -1.51
CA ASN A 99 -13.12 35.13 -0.52
C ASN A 99 -14.56 35.66 -0.33
N GLU A 100 -15.34 35.65 -1.40
CA GLU A 100 -16.74 36.09 -1.40
C GLU A 100 -17.72 34.90 -1.26
N PRO A 101 -18.89 35.10 -0.62
CA PRO A 101 -19.91 34.07 -0.51
C PRO A 101 -20.36 33.57 -1.90
N GLY A 102 -20.26 32.25 -2.10
CA GLY A 102 -20.63 31.60 -3.36
C GLY A 102 -19.49 31.38 -4.36
N VAL A 103 -18.27 31.89 -4.11
CA VAL A 103 -17.12 31.69 -5.03
C VAL A 103 -16.82 30.21 -5.28
N LEU A 104 -16.84 29.38 -4.21
CA LEU A 104 -16.63 27.94 -4.30
C LEU A 104 -17.67 27.25 -5.20
N SER A 105 -18.95 27.59 -5.04
CA SER A 105 -20.05 27.04 -5.84
C SER A 105 -19.93 27.43 -7.33
N ARG A 106 -19.48 28.66 -7.61
CA ARG A 106 -19.22 29.13 -8.97
C ARG A 106 -18.08 28.34 -9.62
N VAL A 107 -16.95 28.18 -8.93
CA VAL A 107 -15.78 27.45 -9.44
C VAL A 107 -16.08 25.96 -9.65
N SER A 108 -16.67 25.28 -8.66
CA SER A 108 -17.04 23.86 -8.80
C SER A 108 -18.14 23.65 -9.84
N GLY A 109 -19.11 24.56 -9.91
CA GLY A 109 -20.20 24.53 -10.89
C GLY A 109 -19.70 24.67 -12.34
N ILE A 110 -18.75 25.57 -12.61
CA ILE A 110 -18.15 25.70 -13.95
C ILE A 110 -17.39 24.44 -14.36
N LEU A 111 -16.66 23.82 -13.43
CA LEU A 111 -15.92 22.59 -13.71
C LEU A 111 -16.87 21.39 -13.98
N ALA A 112 -17.90 21.24 -13.14
CA ALA A 112 -18.90 20.17 -13.27
C ALA A 112 -19.77 20.35 -14.53
N ALA A 113 -20.23 21.56 -14.84
CA ALA A 113 -21.11 21.84 -15.97
C ALA A 113 -20.47 21.52 -17.34
N ARG A 114 -19.14 21.49 -17.41
CA ARG A 114 -18.39 21.16 -18.62
C ARG A 114 -17.69 19.80 -18.55
N GLY A 115 -18.03 18.99 -17.53
CA GLY A 115 -17.68 17.58 -17.45
C GLY A 115 -16.20 17.28 -17.17
N PHE A 116 -15.46 18.21 -16.57
CA PHE A 116 -14.06 17.95 -16.21
C PHE A 116 -13.98 16.97 -15.03
N ASN A 117 -13.08 15.98 -15.12
CA ASN A 117 -12.89 14.99 -14.07
C ASN A 117 -11.99 15.57 -12.95
N ILE A 118 -12.60 15.95 -11.83
CA ILE A 118 -11.93 16.53 -10.66
C ILE A 118 -11.50 15.41 -9.71
N ASP A 119 -10.19 15.23 -9.52
CA ASP A 119 -9.61 14.30 -8.54
C ASP A 119 -9.82 14.82 -7.11
N SER A 120 -9.53 16.11 -6.90
CA SER A 120 -9.68 16.78 -5.62
C SER A 120 -9.74 18.29 -5.81
N LEU A 121 -10.56 18.97 -5.02
CA LEU A 121 -10.61 20.42 -4.93
C LEU A 121 -10.51 20.80 -3.45
N VAL A 122 -9.55 21.64 -3.10
CA VAL A 122 -9.32 22.13 -1.73
C VAL A 122 -9.30 23.65 -1.74
N VAL A 123 -10.04 24.27 -0.81
CA VAL A 123 -9.94 25.70 -0.52
C VAL A 123 -9.06 25.89 0.71
N CYS A 124 -8.06 26.75 0.61
CA CYS A 124 -7.19 27.15 1.70
C CYS A 124 -7.35 28.66 1.90
N ASN A 125 -7.63 29.10 3.13
CA ASN A 125 -7.50 30.51 3.47
C ASN A 125 -6.02 30.93 3.37
N THR A 126 -5.77 32.20 3.06
CA THR A 126 -4.43 32.79 3.13
C THR A 126 -4.35 33.78 4.29
N GLU A 127 -3.13 34.20 4.67
CA GLU A 127 -2.92 35.25 5.68
C GLU A 127 -3.44 36.64 5.24
N VAL A 128 -3.78 36.79 3.95
CA VAL A 128 -4.33 38.03 3.39
C VAL A 128 -5.85 37.96 3.48
N ALA A 129 -6.46 38.96 4.12
CA ALA A 129 -7.90 39.12 4.18
C ALA A 129 -8.53 39.13 2.78
N ASP A 130 -9.72 38.55 2.67
CA ASP A 130 -10.48 38.41 1.42
C ASP A 130 -9.76 37.66 0.27
N LEU A 131 -8.66 36.95 0.54
CA LEU A 131 -7.94 36.12 -0.43
C LEU A 131 -7.90 34.64 0.00
N SER A 132 -8.40 33.78 -0.87
CA SER A 132 -8.39 32.32 -0.73
C SER A 132 -7.59 31.68 -1.87
N ARG A 133 -6.89 30.59 -1.57
CA ARG A 133 -6.13 29.78 -2.53
C ARG A 133 -6.85 28.46 -2.75
N MET A 134 -7.28 28.18 -3.98
CA MET A 134 -7.90 26.90 -4.35
C MET A 134 -6.87 26.03 -5.07
N THR A 135 -6.65 24.80 -4.58
CA THR A 135 -5.87 23.79 -5.30
C THR A 135 -6.83 22.80 -5.94
N ILE A 136 -6.71 22.61 -7.26
CA ILE A 136 -7.61 21.79 -8.07
C ILE A 136 -6.76 20.77 -8.81
N VAL A 137 -7.10 19.49 -8.67
CA VAL A 137 -6.44 18.40 -9.40
C VAL A 137 -7.38 17.85 -10.45
N LEU A 138 -6.91 17.81 -11.69
CA LEU A 138 -7.66 17.33 -12.85
C LEU A 138 -6.95 16.15 -13.51
N ARG A 139 -7.71 15.23 -14.11
CA ARG A 139 -7.18 14.21 -15.02
C ARG A 139 -7.67 14.49 -16.43
N GLY A 140 -6.75 14.55 -17.39
CA GLY A 140 -7.09 14.84 -18.78
C GLY A 140 -5.88 14.89 -19.71
N LEU A 141 -6.12 15.41 -20.91
CA LEU A 141 -5.09 15.83 -21.85
C LEU A 141 -4.82 17.33 -21.66
N ASP A 142 -3.59 17.77 -21.89
CA ASP A 142 -3.11 19.14 -21.67
C ASP A 142 -4.03 20.20 -22.31
N GLY A 143 -4.55 19.95 -23.53
CA GLY A 143 -5.48 20.87 -24.20
C GLY A 143 -6.85 21.02 -23.53
N VAL A 144 -7.35 19.98 -22.87
CA VAL A 144 -8.61 20.01 -22.09
C VAL A 144 -8.39 20.75 -20.77
N VAL A 145 -7.21 20.59 -20.16
CA VAL A 145 -6.84 21.29 -18.92
C VAL A 145 -6.56 22.77 -19.16
N GLU A 146 -5.89 23.14 -20.25
CA GLU A 146 -5.71 24.55 -20.64
C GLU A 146 -7.06 25.23 -20.94
N GLN A 147 -8.02 24.50 -21.50
CA GLN A 147 -9.40 24.99 -21.64
C GLN A 147 -10.05 25.23 -20.27
N ALA A 148 -9.89 24.32 -19.29
CA ALA A 148 -10.38 24.52 -17.93
C ALA A 148 -9.70 25.71 -17.24
N ARG A 149 -8.37 25.86 -17.40
CA ARG A 149 -7.58 26.97 -16.85
C ARG A 149 -8.11 28.32 -17.32
N ARG A 150 -8.29 28.50 -18.64
CA ARG A 150 -8.85 29.73 -19.24
C ARG A 150 -10.26 30.06 -18.75
N GLN A 151 -11.10 29.05 -18.53
CA GLN A 151 -12.48 29.24 -18.05
C GLN A 151 -12.56 29.61 -16.58
N LEU A 152 -11.55 29.26 -15.78
CA LEU A 152 -11.41 29.68 -14.40
C LEU A 152 -10.79 31.09 -14.30
N ASP A 153 -9.87 31.45 -15.21
CA ASP A 153 -9.29 32.81 -15.37
C ASP A 153 -10.34 33.86 -15.78
N ASP A 154 -11.34 33.47 -16.59
CA ASP A 154 -12.44 34.34 -17.07
C ASP A 154 -13.47 34.71 -15.97
N LEU A 155 -13.36 34.11 -14.78
CA LEU A 155 -14.28 34.37 -13.68
C LEU A 155 -13.89 35.63 -12.91
N VAL A 156 -14.79 36.63 -12.88
CA VAL A 156 -14.65 37.90 -12.13
C VAL A 156 -14.05 37.78 -10.70
N PRO A 157 -14.42 36.83 -9.82
CA PRO A 157 -13.82 36.70 -8.49
C PRO A 157 -12.46 35.97 -8.45
N VAL A 158 -11.89 35.58 -9.59
CA VAL A 158 -10.61 34.89 -9.70
C VAL A 158 -9.55 35.89 -10.16
N TRP A 159 -8.47 36.00 -9.40
CA TRP A 159 -7.36 36.92 -9.68
C TRP A 159 -6.38 36.34 -10.71
N ALA A 160 -6.11 35.03 -10.62
CA ALA A 160 -5.23 34.31 -11.55
C ALA A 160 -5.38 32.80 -11.38
N VAL A 161 -5.17 32.04 -12.45
CA VAL A 161 -5.05 30.58 -12.44
C VAL A 161 -3.67 30.14 -12.94
N LEU A 162 -2.88 29.60 -12.00
CA LEU A 162 -1.54 29.07 -12.22
C LEU A 162 -1.59 27.57 -12.49
N ASP A 163 -0.81 27.07 -13.44
CA ASP A 163 -0.55 25.64 -13.60
C ASP A 163 0.77 25.26 -12.91
N TYR A 164 0.73 24.28 -12.01
CA TYR A 164 1.89 23.74 -11.32
C TYR A 164 2.31 22.35 -11.84
N THR A 165 1.67 21.82 -12.89
CA THR A 165 1.87 20.44 -13.36
C THR A 165 3.35 20.06 -13.59
N GLU A 166 4.17 21.00 -14.07
CA GLU A 166 5.59 20.78 -14.37
C GLU A 166 6.54 21.50 -13.39
N ALA A 167 5.99 22.23 -12.41
CA ALA A 167 6.77 23.00 -11.45
C ALA A 167 7.31 22.11 -10.31
N PRO A 168 8.50 22.38 -9.75
CA PRO A 168 8.96 21.74 -8.53
C PRO A 168 8.03 22.09 -7.37
N LEU A 169 7.37 21.09 -6.79
CA LEU A 169 6.24 21.29 -5.88
C LEU A 169 6.29 20.45 -4.61
N VAL A 170 5.73 21.02 -3.54
CA VAL A 170 5.52 20.36 -2.24
C VAL A 170 4.06 19.96 -2.13
N GLN A 171 3.79 18.67 -2.36
CA GLN A 171 2.47 18.07 -2.15
C GLN A 171 2.28 17.71 -0.67
N ARG A 172 1.14 18.11 -0.13
CA ARG A 172 0.65 17.71 1.19
C ARG A 172 -0.82 17.37 1.13
N GLU A 173 -1.18 16.39 1.90
CA GLU A 173 -2.53 15.90 2.14
C GLU A 173 -2.53 15.36 3.57
N LEU A 174 -3.65 15.45 4.26
CA LEU A 174 -3.81 15.02 5.65
C LEU A 174 -4.80 13.86 5.68
N LEU A 175 -4.39 12.76 6.30
CA LEU A 175 -5.21 11.61 6.61
C LEU A 175 -5.40 11.51 8.12
N LEU A 176 -6.67 11.41 8.53
CA LEU A 176 -7.08 10.86 9.81
C LEU A 176 -7.73 9.50 9.54
N ALA A 177 -7.25 8.44 10.18
CA ALA A 177 -7.83 7.11 10.04
C ALA A 177 -8.01 6.47 11.42
N LYS A 178 -9.15 5.81 11.62
CA LYS A 178 -9.41 5.00 12.80
C LYS A 178 -9.27 3.53 12.44
N VAL A 179 -8.42 2.85 13.19
CA VAL A 179 -7.99 1.48 12.91
C VAL A 179 -8.43 0.58 14.06
N SER A 180 -8.99 -0.58 13.74
CA SER A 180 -9.33 -1.60 14.73
C SER A 180 -8.06 -2.16 15.37
N THR A 181 -8.09 -2.41 16.67
CA THR A 181 -7.05 -3.18 17.38
C THR A 181 -7.49 -4.63 17.62
N LEU A 182 -8.71 -5.00 17.26
CA LEU A 182 -9.26 -6.34 17.51
C LEU A 182 -8.69 -7.44 16.60
N GLY A 183 -8.14 -7.08 15.44
CA GLY A 183 -7.65 -8.02 14.42
C GLY A 183 -8.55 -8.07 13.17
N PRO A 184 -8.08 -8.73 12.09
CA PRO A 184 -8.80 -8.82 10.82
C PRO A 184 -10.10 -9.63 10.93
N GLU A 185 -10.12 -10.71 11.71
CA GLU A 185 -11.28 -11.62 11.79
C GLU A 185 -12.51 -10.91 12.39
N ALA A 186 -12.28 -10.08 13.42
CA ALA A 186 -13.31 -9.24 14.03
C ALA A 186 -13.76 -8.08 13.11
N PHE A 187 -12.88 -7.63 12.20
CA PHE A 187 -13.23 -6.62 11.21
C PHE A 187 -14.08 -7.22 10.07
N GLU A 188 -13.85 -8.48 9.70
CA GLU A 188 -14.69 -9.23 8.76
C GLU A 188 -16.09 -9.52 9.34
N GLU A 189 -16.20 -9.93 10.62
CA GLU A 189 -17.49 -10.06 11.34
C GLU A 189 -18.27 -8.74 11.28
N LEU A 190 -17.61 -7.61 11.60
CA LEU A 190 -18.19 -6.27 11.57
C LEU A 190 -18.64 -5.85 10.17
N LEU A 191 -17.82 -6.07 9.13
CA LEU A 191 -18.15 -5.78 7.74
C LEU A 191 -19.36 -6.59 7.26
N LYS A 192 -19.43 -7.87 7.63
CA LYS A 192 -20.54 -8.77 7.29
C LYS A 192 -21.85 -8.30 7.96
N HIS A 193 -21.82 -8.01 9.25
CA HIS A 193 -22.96 -7.47 9.99
C HIS A 193 -23.47 -6.14 9.40
N HIS A 194 -22.57 -5.22 9.00
CA HIS A 194 -22.97 -3.99 8.32
C HIS A 194 -23.59 -4.23 6.94
N ARG A 195 -23.12 -5.21 6.17
CA ARG A 195 -23.74 -5.59 4.89
C ARG A 195 -25.15 -6.14 5.10
N GLU A 196 -25.32 -7.08 6.02
CA GLU A 196 -26.60 -7.72 6.35
C GLU A 196 -27.66 -6.70 6.79
N MET A 197 -27.29 -5.64 7.52
CA MET A 197 -28.20 -4.53 7.85
C MET A 197 -28.58 -3.61 6.67
N THR A 198 -27.85 -3.67 5.55
CA THR A 198 -28.07 -2.80 4.38
C THR A 198 -28.68 -3.52 3.18
N SER A 199 -28.62 -4.84 3.14
CA SER A 199 -29.23 -5.67 2.10
C SER A 199 -30.54 -6.29 2.60
N ASP A 200 -31.67 -5.66 2.26
CA ASP A 200 -33.02 -6.21 2.55
C ASP A 200 -33.32 -7.55 1.84
N GLU A 201 -32.46 -7.98 0.91
CA GLU A 201 -32.60 -9.26 0.20
C GLU A 201 -32.08 -10.45 1.03
N ALA A 202 -32.93 -10.95 1.92
CA ALA A 202 -32.71 -12.17 2.71
C ALA A 202 -32.79 -13.49 1.89
N THR A 203 -32.21 -13.52 0.68
CA THR A 203 -32.25 -14.67 -0.24
C THR A 203 -30.95 -14.82 -1.03
N GLY A 204 -29.98 -15.58 -0.50
CA GLY A 204 -28.74 -15.88 -1.20
C GLY A 204 -27.67 -16.58 -0.35
N GLU A 205 -27.83 -17.89 -0.12
CA GLU A 205 -26.77 -18.86 0.20
C GLU A 205 -25.68 -18.44 1.21
N SER A 206 -26.00 -18.55 2.51
CA SER A 206 -25.08 -18.32 3.64
C SER A 206 -23.95 -19.36 3.81
N GLU A 207 -23.40 -19.93 2.73
CA GLU A 207 -22.37 -20.98 2.82
C GLU A 207 -21.02 -20.49 3.36
N HIS A 208 -20.76 -19.18 3.31
CA HIS A 208 -19.56 -18.56 3.91
C HIS A 208 -19.74 -18.09 5.36
N GLY A 209 -20.94 -18.24 5.95
CA GLY A 209 -21.23 -17.73 7.29
C GLY A 209 -20.48 -18.43 8.43
N VAL A 210 -20.16 -19.71 8.27
CA VAL A 210 -19.61 -20.56 9.35
C VAL A 210 -18.08 -20.40 9.49
N ALA A 211 -17.38 -20.03 8.42
CA ALA A 211 -15.91 -20.08 8.38
C ALA A 211 -15.19 -19.00 9.22
N ILE A 212 -15.85 -17.88 9.54
CA ILE A 212 -15.25 -16.73 10.22
C ILE A 212 -15.38 -16.87 11.75
N GLU A 213 -16.55 -17.27 12.24
CA GLU A 213 -16.81 -17.44 13.68
C GLU A 213 -15.95 -18.56 14.29
N ASP A 214 -15.61 -19.59 13.52
CA ASP A 214 -14.73 -20.71 13.93
C ASP A 214 -13.22 -20.37 13.87
N SER A 215 -12.84 -19.15 13.49
CA SER A 215 -11.42 -18.78 13.38
C SER A 215 -10.72 -18.74 14.75
N HIS A 216 -9.51 -19.34 14.81
CA HIS A 216 -8.77 -19.54 16.07
C HIS A 216 -8.35 -18.23 16.78
N PHE A 217 -8.26 -17.12 16.04
CA PHE A 217 -7.83 -15.83 16.56
C PHE A 217 -8.98 -14.85 16.82
N HIS A 218 -10.23 -15.26 16.56
CA HIS A 218 -11.40 -14.43 16.82
C HIS A 218 -11.47 -14.00 18.30
N PRO A 219 -11.78 -12.73 18.64
CA PRO A 219 -11.82 -12.24 20.03
C PRO A 219 -12.82 -12.97 20.93
N ARG A 220 -13.80 -13.69 20.35
CA ARG A 220 -14.78 -14.53 21.07
C ARG A 220 -14.21 -15.89 21.47
N ASN A 221 -13.20 -16.40 20.76
CA ASN A 221 -12.66 -17.76 20.89
C ASN A 221 -11.38 -17.79 21.75
N ILE A 222 -10.67 -16.67 21.86
CA ILE A 222 -9.44 -16.54 22.64
C ILE A 222 -9.71 -16.09 24.09
N PRO A 223 -8.88 -16.49 25.08
CA PRO A 223 -8.97 -15.98 26.44
C PRO A 223 -8.81 -14.46 26.51
N ALA A 224 -9.56 -13.79 27.39
CA ALA A 224 -9.54 -12.32 27.51
C ALA A 224 -8.14 -11.71 27.77
N SER A 225 -7.27 -12.44 28.48
CA SER A 225 -5.87 -12.05 28.71
C SER A 225 -4.98 -12.17 27.48
N GLN A 226 -5.30 -13.09 26.56
CA GLN A 226 -4.65 -13.20 25.25
C GLN A 226 -5.18 -12.13 24.30
N ALA A 227 -6.51 -11.92 24.25
CA ALA A 227 -7.12 -10.84 23.48
C ALA A 227 -6.52 -9.47 23.84
N LEU A 228 -6.33 -9.19 25.14
CA LEU A 228 -5.70 -7.95 25.60
C LEU A 228 -4.26 -7.79 25.07
N ARG A 229 -3.49 -8.87 24.98
CA ARG A 229 -2.11 -8.83 24.44
C ARG A 229 -2.12 -8.57 22.93
N HIS A 230 -2.95 -9.29 22.17
CA HIS A 230 -3.07 -9.10 20.73
C HIS A 230 -3.48 -7.65 20.39
N LYS A 231 -4.42 -7.06 21.15
CA LYS A 231 -4.78 -5.62 21.01
C LYS A 231 -3.60 -4.67 21.15
N HIS A 232 -2.73 -4.89 22.14
CA HIS A 232 -1.54 -4.06 22.35
C HIS A 232 -0.46 -4.32 21.30
N GLU A 233 -0.32 -5.55 20.81
CA GLU A 233 0.58 -5.92 19.72
C GLU A 233 0.17 -5.26 18.39
N HIS A 234 -1.13 -5.28 18.06
CA HIS A 234 -1.68 -4.56 16.92
C HIS A 234 -1.49 -3.04 17.07
N LEU A 235 -1.79 -2.47 18.24
CA LEU A 235 -1.59 -1.05 18.53
C LEU A 235 -0.12 -0.63 18.36
N ASP A 236 0.82 -1.42 18.86
CA ASP A 236 2.26 -1.21 18.75
C ASP A 236 2.76 -1.34 17.29
N ALA A 237 2.24 -2.30 16.52
CA ALA A 237 2.50 -2.42 15.09
C ALA A 237 1.97 -1.20 14.29
N ILE A 238 0.72 -0.77 14.53
CA ILE A 238 0.11 0.42 13.92
C ILE A 238 0.91 1.68 14.30
N THR A 239 1.33 1.80 15.55
CA THR A 239 2.15 2.92 16.06
C THR A 239 3.50 2.98 15.35
N ARG A 240 4.21 1.85 15.21
CA ARG A 240 5.46 1.76 14.45
C ARG A 240 5.29 2.17 12.98
N LEU A 241 4.28 1.63 12.29
CA LEU A 241 3.99 1.99 10.90
C LEU A 241 3.69 3.48 10.77
N THR A 242 2.85 4.03 11.66
CA THR A 242 2.49 5.44 11.68
C THR A 242 3.72 6.34 11.84
N HIS A 243 4.63 6.02 12.77
CA HIS A 243 5.88 6.77 12.94
C HIS A 243 6.83 6.66 11.75
N GLN A 244 6.97 5.49 11.11
CA GLN A 244 7.76 5.33 9.88
C GLN A 244 7.22 6.19 8.72
N PHE A 245 5.91 6.42 8.68
CA PHE A 245 5.28 7.30 7.71
C PHE A 245 5.35 8.79 8.06
N GLY A 246 5.86 9.15 9.24
CA GLY A 246 5.97 10.53 9.75
C GLY A 246 4.70 11.03 10.44
N GLY A 247 3.79 10.11 10.78
CA GLY A 247 2.54 10.38 11.47
C GLY A 247 2.60 10.29 13.00
N LYS A 248 1.43 10.42 13.62
CA LYS A 248 1.21 10.34 15.07
C LYS A 248 -0.03 9.52 15.39
N VAL A 249 -0.07 8.89 16.55
CA VAL A 249 -1.31 8.35 17.13
C VAL A 249 -1.93 9.46 17.98
N LEU A 250 -3.19 9.81 17.71
CA LEU A 250 -3.91 10.90 18.39
C LEU A 250 -4.81 10.40 19.52
N ASP A 251 -5.45 9.25 19.34
CA ASP A 251 -6.36 8.65 20.32
C ASP A 251 -6.15 7.14 20.40
N ILE A 252 -6.36 6.57 21.59
CA ILE A 252 -6.23 5.15 21.89
C ILE A 252 -7.43 4.73 22.73
N SER A 253 -8.33 3.96 22.10
CA SER A 253 -9.53 3.41 22.72
C SER A 253 -9.36 1.93 23.06
N THR A 254 -10.39 1.30 23.64
CA THR A 254 -10.36 -0.10 24.08
C THR A 254 -10.31 -1.13 22.94
N ASN A 255 -10.78 -0.73 21.75
CA ASN A 255 -10.96 -1.60 20.57
C ASN A 255 -10.44 -0.97 19.26
N ASN A 256 -9.97 0.28 19.30
CA ASN A 256 -9.50 1.02 18.12
C ASN A 256 -8.52 2.13 18.53
N CYS A 257 -7.83 2.71 17.55
CA CYS A 257 -6.98 3.90 17.72
C CYS A 257 -7.15 4.84 16.52
N ILE A 258 -6.87 6.14 16.71
CA ILE A 258 -6.90 7.14 15.64
C ILE A 258 -5.48 7.58 15.31
N VAL A 259 -5.13 7.52 14.03
CA VAL A 259 -3.82 7.91 13.49
C VAL A 259 -3.93 9.10 12.55
N GLU A 260 -2.93 9.98 12.63
CA GLU A 260 -2.73 11.16 11.78
C GLU A 260 -1.50 10.95 10.90
N VAL A 261 -1.62 11.16 9.58
CA VAL A 261 -0.48 11.15 8.65
C VAL A 261 -0.61 12.34 7.69
N SER A 262 0.45 13.15 7.57
CA SER A 262 0.56 14.19 6.54
C SER A 262 1.71 13.90 5.57
N ALA A 263 1.38 13.67 4.30
CA ALA A 263 2.38 13.27 3.29
C ALA A 263 1.94 13.65 1.87
N LYS A 264 2.70 13.21 0.84
CA LYS A 264 2.24 13.25 -0.56
C LYS A 264 1.16 12.18 -0.77
N PRO A 265 0.19 12.36 -1.68
CA PRO A 265 -0.90 11.41 -1.89
C PRO A 265 -0.47 9.95 -2.08
N SER A 266 0.54 9.70 -2.92
CA SER A 266 1.07 8.35 -3.15
C SER A 266 1.68 7.67 -1.91
N ARG A 267 2.18 8.46 -0.94
CA ARG A 267 2.66 7.94 0.35
C ARG A 267 1.50 7.64 1.30
N ILE A 268 0.41 8.40 1.24
CA ILE A 268 -0.84 8.12 1.98
C ILE A 268 -1.52 6.87 1.42
N ASP A 269 -1.58 6.71 0.10
CA ASP A 269 -2.11 5.50 -0.56
C ASP A 269 -1.34 4.24 -0.12
N SER A 270 -0.02 4.33 -0.02
CA SER A 270 0.84 3.25 0.49
C SER A 270 0.61 2.98 1.98
N PHE A 271 0.42 4.01 2.80
CA PHE A 271 0.09 3.86 4.22
C PHE A 271 -1.25 3.13 4.41
N LEU A 272 -2.30 3.57 3.72
CA LEU A 272 -3.63 2.94 3.76
C LEU A 272 -3.58 1.47 3.35
N LYS A 273 -2.74 1.10 2.36
CA LYS A 273 -2.54 -0.31 1.97
C LYS A 273 -1.85 -1.15 3.05
N LEU A 274 -0.86 -0.59 3.77
CA LEU A 274 -0.16 -1.29 4.85
C LEU A 274 -1.00 -1.41 6.13
N VAL A 275 -1.88 -0.45 6.39
CA VAL A 275 -2.78 -0.44 7.55
C VAL A 275 -4.08 -1.18 7.29
N GLY A 276 -4.49 -1.32 6.03
CA GLY A 276 -5.70 -2.03 5.59
C GLY A 276 -5.94 -3.39 6.28
N PRO A 277 -4.94 -4.29 6.40
CA PRO A 277 -5.11 -5.59 7.07
C PRO A 277 -5.51 -5.53 8.56
N PHE A 278 -5.29 -4.43 9.26
CA PHE A 278 -5.75 -4.27 10.65
C PHE A 278 -7.25 -3.91 10.74
N GLY A 279 -7.85 -3.50 9.62
CA GLY A 279 -9.24 -3.04 9.55
C GLY A 279 -9.38 -1.54 9.81
N ILE A 280 -9.61 -0.78 8.73
CA ILE A 280 -9.90 0.67 8.80
C ILE A 280 -11.40 0.84 9.03
N LEU A 281 -11.78 1.35 10.19
CA LEU A 281 -13.18 1.54 10.60
C LEU A 281 -13.79 2.79 9.98
N GLU A 282 -13.02 3.88 9.97
CA GLU A 282 -13.38 5.15 9.34
C GLU A 282 -12.10 5.86 8.89
N SER A 283 -12.19 6.67 7.83
CA SER A 283 -11.08 7.53 7.42
C SER A 283 -11.60 8.84 6.84
N THR A 284 -10.93 9.94 7.19
CA THR A 284 -11.14 11.27 6.64
C THR A 284 -9.84 11.73 6.01
N ARG A 285 -9.89 12.06 4.73
CA ARG A 285 -8.73 12.47 3.93
C ARG A 285 -9.04 13.83 3.32
N THR A 286 -8.13 14.80 3.46
CA THR A 286 -8.25 16.08 2.73
C THR A 286 -8.01 15.84 1.24
N GLY A 287 -8.26 16.84 0.39
CA GLY A 287 -7.68 16.81 -0.96
C GLY A 287 -6.19 17.19 -0.96
N LEU A 288 -5.61 17.27 -2.15
CA LEU A 288 -4.24 17.73 -2.34
C LEU A 288 -4.10 19.25 -2.10
N MET A 289 -3.22 19.62 -1.18
CA MET A 289 -2.65 20.96 -1.04
C MET A 289 -1.28 20.99 -1.74
N ALA A 290 -1.00 22.05 -2.49
CA ALA A 290 0.27 22.23 -3.19
C ALA A 290 0.82 23.65 -3.05
N LEU A 291 2.14 23.75 -2.87
CA LEU A 291 2.91 24.98 -2.98
C LEU A 291 4.12 24.72 -3.88
N THR A 292 4.50 25.71 -4.68
CA THR A 292 5.75 25.67 -5.43
C THR A 292 6.95 25.74 -4.49
N ARG A 293 8.03 25.09 -4.88
CA ARG A 293 9.34 25.14 -4.22
C ARG A 293 10.26 25.99 -5.08
N SER A 294 10.97 26.93 -4.49
CA SER A 294 12.13 27.55 -5.16
C SER A 294 13.20 26.47 -5.37
N PRO A 295 13.58 26.12 -6.61
CA PRO A 295 14.72 25.25 -6.84
C PRO A 295 15.98 25.92 -6.29
N LEU A 296 16.86 25.13 -5.69
CA LEU A 296 18.21 25.56 -5.34
C LEU A 296 19.13 24.90 -6.37
N THR A 297 19.46 25.64 -7.43
CA THR A 297 20.59 25.31 -8.30
C THR A 297 21.87 25.64 -7.55
N GLU A 298 22.86 24.76 -7.57
CA GLU A 298 24.21 25.15 -7.20
C GLU A 298 24.79 26.03 -8.31
N VAL A 299 25.44 27.14 -7.94
CA VAL A 299 25.92 28.17 -8.90
C VAL A 299 26.80 27.58 -10.01
N THR A 300 27.50 26.47 -9.73
CA THR A 300 28.29 25.71 -10.68
C THR A 300 27.47 25.20 -11.89
N GLU A 301 26.24 24.72 -11.68
CA GLU A 301 25.39 24.22 -12.77
C GLU A 301 24.83 25.34 -13.66
N GLU A 302 24.69 26.55 -13.13
CA GLU A 302 24.24 27.71 -13.90
C GLU A 302 25.35 28.17 -14.85
N VAL A 303 26.60 28.21 -14.36
CA VAL A 303 27.79 28.50 -15.19
C VAL A 303 28.00 27.45 -16.28
N GLU A 304 27.78 26.16 -16.00
CA GLU A 304 27.88 25.11 -17.02
C GLU A 304 26.79 25.21 -18.10
N LYS A 305 25.55 25.56 -17.73
CA LYS A 305 24.45 25.79 -18.69
C LYS A 305 24.68 27.05 -19.52
N GLU A 306 25.09 28.16 -18.91
CA GLU A 306 25.46 29.39 -19.63
C GLU A 306 26.64 29.15 -20.58
N ALA A 307 27.67 28.41 -20.16
CA ALA A 307 28.79 28.07 -21.03
C ALA A 307 28.37 27.14 -22.19
N ALA A 308 27.45 26.21 -21.97
CA ALA A 308 26.94 25.32 -23.02
C ALA A 308 26.04 26.06 -24.03
N ASP A 309 25.17 26.98 -23.58
CA ASP A 309 24.35 27.81 -24.47
C ASP A 309 25.18 28.86 -25.24
N VAL A 310 26.32 29.30 -24.69
CA VAL A 310 27.27 30.20 -25.38
C VAL A 310 28.10 29.47 -26.44
N VAL A 311 28.42 28.18 -26.24
CA VAL A 311 29.18 27.36 -27.19
C VAL A 311 28.23 26.53 -28.05
N ASP A 312 27.60 27.17 -29.03
CA ASP A 312 26.81 26.47 -30.06
C ASP A 312 27.65 25.36 -30.70
N ALA A 313 27.17 24.12 -30.62
CA ALA A 313 27.83 22.93 -31.14
C ALA A 313 28.09 22.99 -32.66
N SER A 314 27.43 23.90 -33.39
CA SER A 314 27.73 24.20 -34.81
C SER A 314 29.11 24.86 -35.03
N THR A 315 29.71 25.44 -33.98
CA THR A 315 30.99 26.18 -34.05
C THR A 315 32.23 25.32 -33.80
N LEU A 316 32.04 24.08 -33.34
CA LEU A 316 33.15 23.15 -33.12
C LEU A 316 33.63 22.54 -34.45
N PRO A 317 34.95 22.51 -34.72
CA PRO A 317 35.46 21.90 -35.94
C PRO A 317 35.20 20.38 -35.93
N PRO A 318 34.77 19.78 -37.05
CA PRO A 318 34.58 18.33 -37.12
C PRO A 318 35.94 17.62 -36.97
N GLY A 319 36.02 16.73 -35.98
CA GLY A 319 37.15 15.81 -35.76
C GLY A 319 36.95 14.46 -36.42
#